data_AF-A0A3M1BCA3-F1
#
_entry.id   AF-A0A3M1BCA3-F1
#
_cell.length_a   1.000
_cell.length_b   1.000
_cell.length_c   1.000
_cell.angle_alpha   90.00
_cell.angle_beta   90.00
_cell.angle_gamma   90.00
#
_symmetry.space_group_name_H-M   'P 1'
#
loop_
_entity.id
_entity.type
_entity.pdbx_description
1 polymer ?
#
loop_
_entity_poly.entity_id
_entity_poly.type
_entity_poly.pdbx_seq_one_letter_code
_entity_poly.pdbx_strand_id
1 'polypeptide(L)'
;SAKDPDWPNRWPGRSTIEVIGFAPYEWFQAWEGTPWRKRGEAYETFKAELSERLLEALYTHVPKTRGNVAYHELSTPLSTAHFCNYRRGEIYGIAHTPTRFEQRWLLPQTPVAHLFLTGQDIVTAGVAAALFGGVLTASAILGRNEIKEILRRSSSVT
;
A
#
# COMPACT_ATOMS: atom_id res chain seq x y z
N SER A 1 16.45 -1.32 -9.33
CA SER A 1 16.02 -0.36 -8.34
C SER A 1 17.23 0.30 -7.74
N ALA A 2 17.28 1.63 -7.73
CA ALA A 2 18.37 2.39 -7.11
C ALA A 2 18.55 2.11 -5.60
N LYS A 3 17.55 1.49 -4.96
CA LYS A 3 17.53 1.11 -3.54
C LYS A 3 18.15 -0.26 -3.28
N ASP A 4 18.47 -1.03 -4.32
CA ASP A 4 19.06 -2.38 -4.22
C ASP A 4 20.49 -2.34 -4.77
N PRO A 5 21.53 -2.52 -3.93
CA PRO A 5 22.92 -2.40 -4.33
C PRO A 5 23.37 -3.49 -5.32
N ASP A 6 22.69 -4.63 -5.37
CA ASP A 6 23.02 -5.70 -6.31
C ASP A 6 22.31 -5.54 -7.67
N TRP A 7 21.37 -4.58 -7.76
CA TRP A 7 20.62 -4.35 -9.00
C TRP A 7 21.49 -4.10 -10.24
N PRO A 8 22.55 -3.27 -10.20
CA PRO A 8 23.39 -3.03 -11.38
C PRO A 8 24.08 -4.29 -11.91
N ASN A 9 24.33 -5.29 -11.05
CA ASN A 9 24.92 -6.57 -11.44
C ASN A 9 23.89 -7.46 -12.17
N ARG A 10 22.67 -7.53 -11.63
CA ARG A 10 21.59 -8.37 -12.19
C ARG A 10 20.96 -7.77 -13.44
N TRP A 11 20.86 -6.45 -13.50
CA TRP A 11 20.14 -5.70 -14.55
C TRP A 11 20.95 -4.47 -15.00
N PRO A 12 22.11 -4.68 -15.65
CA PRO A 12 22.99 -3.60 -16.04
C PRO A 12 22.30 -2.60 -16.98
N GLY A 13 22.50 -1.31 -16.71
CA GLY A 13 21.93 -0.22 -17.49
C GLY A 13 20.41 -0.05 -17.39
N ARG A 14 19.71 -0.80 -16.52
CA ARG A 14 18.25 -0.73 -16.35
C ARG A 14 17.89 -0.18 -14.99
N SER A 15 16.78 0.55 -14.93
CA SER A 15 16.19 1.06 -13.69
C SER A 15 14.68 0.86 -13.70
N THR A 16 14.10 0.86 -12.50
CA THR A 16 12.65 0.83 -12.27
C THR A 16 12.28 2.09 -11.53
N ILE A 17 11.17 2.72 -11.91
CA ILE A 17 10.66 3.93 -11.28
C ILE A 17 9.19 3.67 -10.95
N GLU A 18 8.77 4.10 -9.76
CA GLU A 18 7.38 4.13 -9.34
C GLU A 18 6.96 5.59 -9.22
N VAL A 19 5.87 5.96 -9.91
CA VAL A 19 5.28 7.30 -9.85
C VAL A 19 3.91 7.15 -9.22
N ILE A 20 3.69 7.82 -8.09
CA ILE A 20 2.46 7.70 -7.30
C ILE A 20 1.78 9.06 -7.30
N GLY A 21 0.47 9.05 -7.57
CA GLY A 21 -0.39 10.22 -7.48
C GLY A 21 -1.68 9.92 -6.71
N PHE A 22 -2.37 10.98 -6.29
CA PHE A 22 -3.70 10.85 -5.72
C PHE A 22 -4.74 10.75 -6.81
N ALA A 23 -5.67 9.81 -6.67
CA ALA A 23 -6.79 9.62 -7.58
C ALA A 23 -8.06 9.30 -6.79
N PRO A 24 -9.10 10.16 -6.84
CA PRO A 24 -10.41 9.86 -6.25
C PRO A 24 -10.97 8.54 -6.79
N TYR A 25 -11.57 7.73 -5.91
CA TYR A 25 -12.17 6.44 -6.30
C TYR A 25 -13.33 6.66 -7.29
N GLU A 26 -14.03 7.78 -7.13
CA GLU A 26 -15.19 8.19 -7.91
C GLU A 26 -14.90 8.26 -9.41
N TRP A 27 -13.66 8.56 -9.80
CA TRP A 27 -13.24 8.58 -11.20
C TRP A 27 -13.33 7.21 -11.87
N PHE A 28 -13.33 6.12 -11.09
CA PHE A 28 -13.31 4.75 -11.58
C PHE A 28 -14.63 3.99 -11.36
N GLN A 29 -15.62 4.62 -10.72
CA GLN A 29 -16.89 3.97 -10.35
C GLN A 29 -17.63 3.32 -11.52
N ALA A 30 -17.54 3.90 -12.72
CA ALA A 30 -18.17 3.36 -13.93
C ALA A 30 -17.71 1.93 -14.29
N TRP A 31 -16.55 1.50 -13.79
CA TRP A 31 -15.98 0.17 -14.04
C TRP A 31 -15.92 -0.70 -12.77
N GLU A 32 -16.60 -0.30 -11.70
CA GLU A 32 -16.73 -1.12 -10.49
C GLU A 32 -17.40 -2.47 -10.82
N GLY A 33 -16.96 -3.55 -10.16
CA GLY A 33 -17.47 -4.91 -10.41
C GLY A 33 -17.00 -5.57 -11.71
N THR A 34 -16.34 -4.84 -12.62
CA THR A 34 -15.79 -5.44 -13.84
C THR A 34 -14.54 -6.29 -13.54
N PRO A 35 -14.34 -7.43 -14.22
CA PRO A 35 -13.20 -8.31 -13.95
C PRO A 35 -11.87 -7.64 -14.29
N TRP A 36 -10.82 -8.00 -13.54
CA TRP A 36 -9.46 -7.54 -13.84
C TRP A 36 -9.05 -7.92 -15.27
N ARG A 37 -8.38 -6.99 -15.97
CA ARG A 37 -8.04 -7.06 -17.40
C ARG A 37 -9.24 -7.15 -18.37
N LYS A 38 -10.48 -6.98 -17.90
CA LYS A 38 -11.70 -7.03 -18.74
C LYS A 38 -12.67 -5.90 -18.39
N ARG A 39 -12.15 -4.67 -18.31
CA ARG A 39 -12.93 -3.45 -17.96
C ARG A 39 -13.43 -2.66 -19.16
N GLY A 40 -13.06 -3.10 -20.37
CA GLY A 40 -13.47 -2.47 -21.62
C GLY A 40 -12.53 -1.34 -22.06
N GLU A 41 -12.70 -0.94 -23.32
CA GLU A 41 -11.84 0.04 -24.00
C GLU A 41 -11.85 1.41 -23.31
N ALA A 42 -13.02 1.90 -22.88
CA ALA A 42 -13.13 3.19 -22.21
C ALA A 42 -12.25 3.31 -20.94
N TYR A 43 -12.11 2.22 -20.19
CA TYR A 43 -11.22 2.18 -19.02
C TYR A 43 -9.75 2.22 -19.41
N GLU A 44 -9.36 1.47 -20.45
CA GLU A 44 -7.97 1.45 -20.91
C GLU A 44 -7.57 2.78 -21.55
N THR A 45 -8.48 3.45 -22.28
CA THR A 45 -8.28 4.82 -22.77
C THR A 45 -8.08 5.80 -21.61
N PHE A 46 -8.94 5.77 -20.60
CA PHE A 46 -8.80 6.62 -19.42
C PHE A 46 -7.48 6.37 -18.66
N LYS A 47 -7.08 5.10 -18.52
CA LYS A 47 -5.77 4.74 -17.95
C LYS A 47 -4.61 5.24 -18.80
N ALA A 48 -4.70 5.20 -20.12
CA ALA A 48 -3.67 5.72 -21.00
C ALA A 48 -3.49 7.23 -20.78
N GLU A 49 -4.59 8.00 -20.72
CA GLU A 49 -4.56 9.43 -20.42
C GLU A 49 -3.89 9.74 -19.08
N LEU A 50 -4.23 8.99 -18.03
CA LEU A 50 -3.59 9.12 -16.72
C LEU A 50 -2.10 8.73 -16.75
N SER A 51 -1.75 7.70 -17.52
CA SER A 51 -0.36 7.25 -17.69
C SER A 51 0.49 8.33 -18.35
N GLU A 52 0.00 8.95 -19.43
CA GLU A 52 0.69 10.05 -20.10
C GLU A 52 0.90 11.23 -19.15
N ARG A 53 -0.11 11.61 -18.36
CA ARG A 53 0.03 12.69 -17.36
C ARG A 53 1.10 12.39 -16.31
N LEU A 54 1.19 11.15 -15.83
CA LEU A 54 2.21 10.73 -14.86
C LEU A 54 3.61 10.66 -15.51
N LEU A 55 3.70 10.20 -16.75
CA LEU A 55 4.95 10.17 -17.51
C LEU A 55 5.46 11.58 -17.80
N GLU A 56 4.59 12.51 -18.17
CA GLU A 56 4.98 13.92 -18.37
C GLU A 56 5.51 14.57 -17.07
N ALA A 57 4.89 14.26 -15.93
CA ALA A 57 5.42 14.67 -14.62
C ALA A 57 6.79 14.04 -14.35
N LEU A 58 6.97 12.74 -14.64
CA LEU A 58 8.27 12.06 -14.53
C LEU A 58 9.32 12.73 -15.41
N TYR A 59 9.01 13.02 -16.67
CA TYR A 59 9.95 13.66 -17.60
C TYR A 59 10.30 15.09 -17.19
N THR A 60 9.38 15.79 -16.51
CA THR A 60 9.67 17.10 -15.94
C THR A 60 10.71 17.00 -14.82
N HIS A 61 10.57 16.03 -13.92
CA HIS A 61 11.47 15.88 -12.76
C HIS A 61 12.75 15.09 -13.05
N VAL A 62 12.71 14.17 -14.02
CA VAL A 62 13.81 13.30 -14.42
C VAL A 62 13.93 13.27 -15.95
N PRO A 63 14.36 14.37 -16.60
CA PRO A 63 14.31 14.51 -18.07
C PRO A 63 15.04 13.43 -18.86
N LYS A 64 16.10 12.85 -18.27
CA LYS A 64 16.89 11.76 -18.89
C LYS A 64 16.05 10.49 -19.14
N THR A 65 14.89 10.35 -18.49
CA THR A 65 14.01 9.19 -18.70
C THR A 65 13.17 9.31 -19.98
N ARG A 66 12.99 10.52 -20.54
CA ARG A 66 12.25 10.70 -21.80
C ARG A 66 12.95 9.96 -22.94
N GLY A 67 12.19 9.14 -23.67
CA GLY A 67 12.73 8.27 -24.72
C GLY A 67 13.46 7.02 -24.22
N ASN A 68 13.57 6.82 -22.91
CA ASN A 68 14.25 5.66 -22.30
C ASN A 68 13.29 4.75 -21.49
N VAL A 69 11.98 4.97 -21.58
CA VAL A 69 10.97 4.11 -20.95
C VAL A 69 10.69 2.92 -21.87
N ALA A 70 11.17 1.74 -21.50
CA ALA A 70 10.95 0.51 -22.26
C ALA A 70 9.57 -0.12 -22.03
N TYR A 71 8.97 0.11 -20.86
CA TYR A 71 7.65 -0.41 -20.47
C TYR A 71 7.08 0.46 -19.34
N HIS A 72 5.77 0.67 -19.34
CA HIS A 72 5.03 1.24 -18.23
C HIS A 72 3.69 0.53 -18.05
N GLU A 73 3.20 0.52 -16.82
CA GLU A 73 1.88 0.00 -16.46
C GLU A 73 1.30 0.88 -15.37
N LEU A 74 -0.02 1.10 -15.41
CA LEU A 74 -0.74 1.89 -14.42
C LEU A 74 -1.70 1.00 -13.62
N SER A 75 -1.49 0.95 -12.31
CA SER A 75 -2.50 0.49 -11.35
C SER A 75 -3.45 1.63 -10.99
N THR A 76 -4.73 1.33 -10.82
CA THR A 76 -5.75 2.29 -10.35
C THR A 76 -6.36 1.82 -9.03
N PRO A 77 -7.20 2.62 -8.34
CA PRO A 77 -7.92 2.17 -7.14
C PRO A 77 -8.69 0.85 -7.34
N LEU A 78 -9.25 0.59 -8.53
CA LEU A 78 -9.88 -0.70 -8.85
C LEU A 78 -8.88 -1.88 -8.88
N SER A 79 -7.61 -1.62 -9.17
CA SER A 79 -6.55 -2.62 -9.08
C SER A 79 -6.27 -2.95 -7.62
N THR A 80 -6.13 -1.93 -6.77
CA THR A 80 -5.94 -2.10 -5.33
C THR A 80 -7.12 -2.80 -4.67
N ALA A 81 -8.36 -2.43 -5.03
CA ALA A 81 -9.57 -3.10 -4.54
C ALA A 81 -9.58 -4.58 -4.92
N HIS A 82 -9.21 -4.91 -6.16
CA HIS A 82 -9.17 -6.29 -6.66
C HIS A 82 -8.12 -7.15 -5.95
N PHE A 83 -6.89 -6.65 -5.78
CA PHE A 83 -5.78 -7.46 -5.25
C PHE A 83 -5.67 -7.45 -3.73
N CYS A 84 -6.09 -6.37 -3.07
CA CYS A 84 -5.92 -6.20 -1.63
C CYS A 84 -7.24 -6.25 -0.87
N ASN A 85 -8.37 -6.46 -1.56
CA ASN A 85 -9.72 -6.48 -0.98
C ASN A 85 -10.07 -5.18 -0.19
N TYR A 86 -9.51 -4.06 -0.62
CA TYR A 86 -9.80 -2.73 -0.10
C TYR A 86 -11.09 -2.20 -0.73
N ARG A 87 -12.02 -1.70 0.11
CA ARG A 87 -13.38 -1.36 -0.34
C ARG A 87 -13.41 -0.25 -1.38
N ARG A 88 -12.51 0.73 -1.28
CA ARG A 88 -12.42 1.86 -2.22
C ARG A 88 -11.00 2.02 -2.75
N GLY A 89 -10.27 0.91 -2.89
CA GLY A 89 -8.93 0.90 -3.47
C GLY A 89 -7.89 1.66 -2.65
N GLU A 90 -8.08 1.73 -1.34
CA GLU A 90 -7.18 2.42 -0.41
C GLU A 90 -5.76 1.85 -0.49
N ILE A 91 -4.76 2.70 -0.72
CA ILE A 91 -3.34 2.26 -0.78
C ILE A 91 -2.66 2.21 0.60
N TYR A 92 -3.22 2.88 1.60
CA TYR A 92 -2.66 3.03 2.95
C TYR A 92 -3.66 2.69 4.06
N GLY A 93 -4.63 1.81 3.79
CA GLY A 93 -5.66 1.44 4.76
C GLY A 93 -6.71 2.54 4.99
N ILE A 94 -7.33 2.54 6.16
CA ILE A 94 -8.42 3.47 6.49
C ILE A 94 -7.91 4.91 6.45
N ALA A 95 -8.72 5.85 5.94
CA ALA A 95 -8.35 7.27 5.91
C ALA A 95 -8.00 7.82 7.31
N HIS A 96 -6.88 8.54 7.43
CA HIS A 96 -6.39 9.15 8.68
C HIS A 96 -7.17 10.43 9.06
N THR A 97 -8.49 10.32 9.18
CA THR A 97 -9.35 11.41 9.63
C THR A 97 -9.38 11.49 11.17
N PRO A 98 -9.69 12.66 11.77
CA PRO A 98 -9.88 12.76 13.22
C PRO A 98 -10.88 11.72 13.75
N THR A 99 -11.99 11.53 13.04
CA THR A 99 -13.01 10.52 13.35
C THR A 99 -12.44 9.10 13.46
N ARG A 100 -11.46 8.72 12.61
CA ARG A 100 -10.77 7.43 12.73
C ARG A 100 -10.08 7.30 14.09
N PHE A 101 -9.33 8.32 14.51
CA PHE A 101 -8.55 8.27 15.75
C PHE A 101 -9.40 8.37 17.03
N GLU A 102 -10.65 8.81 16.90
CA GLU A 102 -11.64 8.79 17.97
C GLU A 102 -12.27 7.40 18.18
N GLN A 103 -12.17 6.50 17.20
CA GLN A 103 -12.74 5.15 17.28
C GLN A 103 -12.00 4.30 18.33
N ARG A 104 -12.76 3.82 19.34
CA ARG A 104 -12.24 2.94 20.41
C ARG A 104 -12.30 1.45 20.08
N TRP A 105 -12.90 1.08 18.95
CA TRP A 105 -13.06 -0.32 18.55
C TRP A 105 -11.92 -0.85 17.68
N LEU A 106 -11.10 0.05 17.11
CA LEU A 106 -10.00 -0.31 16.21
C LEU A 106 -8.74 -0.72 17.01
N LEU A 107 -8.92 -1.75 17.85
CA LEU A 107 -7.94 -2.30 18.78
C LEU A 107 -7.78 -3.81 18.55
N PRO A 108 -6.70 -4.45 19.02
CA PRO A 108 -6.52 -5.88 18.88
C PRO A 108 -7.67 -6.74 19.41
N GLN A 109 -8.22 -6.40 20.59
CA GLN A 109 -9.32 -7.15 21.20
C GLN A 109 -10.66 -6.64 20.68
N THR A 110 -11.50 -7.57 20.25
CA THR A 110 -12.89 -7.30 19.86
C THR A 110 -13.86 -7.69 20.98
N PRO A 111 -15.12 -7.22 20.94
CA PRO A 111 -16.17 -7.71 21.84
C PRO A 111 -16.54 -9.19 21.65
N VAL A 112 -16.11 -9.81 20.54
CA VAL A 112 -16.37 -11.21 20.24
C VAL A 112 -15.23 -12.06 20.83
N ALA A 113 -15.58 -12.99 21.70
CA ALA A 113 -14.61 -13.87 22.34
C ALA A 113 -13.77 -14.61 21.30
N HIS A 114 -12.45 -14.63 21.52
CA HIS A 114 -11.47 -15.29 20.65
C HIS A 114 -11.35 -14.72 19.23
N LEU A 115 -11.94 -13.57 18.94
CA LEU A 115 -11.74 -12.83 17.69
C LEU A 115 -10.88 -11.59 17.93
N PHE A 116 -9.81 -11.46 17.14
CA PHE A 116 -8.84 -10.38 17.27
C PHE A 116 -8.61 -9.67 15.94
N LEU A 117 -8.32 -8.37 16.00
CA LEU A 117 -7.90 -7.56 14.86
C LEU A 117 -6.38 -7.45 14.82
N THR A 118 -5.82 -7.40 13.62
CA THR A 118 -4.40 -7.15 13.37
C THR A 118 -4.20 -6.41 12.05
N GLY A 119 -2.96 -6.07 11.75
CA GLY A 119 -2.58 -5.31 10.55
C GLY A 119 -2.39 -3.82 10.83
N GLN A 120 -2.15 -3.05 9.78
CA GLN A 120 -1.75 -1.65 9.91
C GLN A 120 -2.80 -0.78 10.59
N ASP A 121 -4.09 -1.06 10.35
CA ASP A 121 -5.16 -0.12 10.68
C ASP A 121 -5.39 0.06 12.18
N ILE A 122 -5.05 -0.95 12.99
CA ILE A 122 -5.10 -0.87 14.46
C ILE A 122 -3.97 -0.01 15.07
N VAL A 123 -3.06 0.50 14.23
CA VAL A 123 -1.99 1.43 14.62
C VAL A 123 -2.04 2.70 13.76
N THR A 124 -1.76 2.58 12.46
CA THR A 124 -1.77 3.68 11.48
C THR A 124 -1.76 3.11 10.04
N ALA A 125 -0.73 3.38 9.24
CA ALA A 125 -0.52 2.86 7.90
C ALA A 125 0.95 2.48 7.66
N GLY A 126 1.16 1.63 6.65
CA GLY A 126 2.47 1.18 6.21
C GLY A 126 2.94 -0.12 6.87
N VAL A 127 4.04 -0.64 6.33
CA VAL A 127 4.62 -1.94 6.72
C VAL A 127 5.02 -1.98 8.20
N ALA A 128 5.63 -0.90 8.71
CA ALA A 128 6.00 -0.80 10.11
C ALA A 128 4.76 -0.87 11.03
N ALA A 129 3.69 -0.17 10.68
CA ALA A 129 2.43 -0.23 11.43
C ALA A 129 1.81 -1.63 11.38
N ALA A 130 1.84 -2.30 10.23
CA ALA A 130 1.38 -3.68 10.11
C ALA A 130 2.19 -4.64 11.00
N LEU A 131 3.52 -4.48 11.04
CA LEU A 131 4.40 -5.25 11.91
C LEU A 131 4.05 -5.03 13.39
N PHE A 132 3.93 -3.78 13.83
CA PHE A 132 3.54 -3.46 15.20
C PHE A 132 2.13 -3.95 15.54
N GLY A 133 1.20 -3.86 14.59
CA GLY A 133 -0.14 -4.45 14.72
C GLY A 133 -0.07 -5.93 15.07
N GLY A 134 0.80 -6.71 14.40
CA GLY A 134 1.03 -8.11 14.74
C GLY A 134 1.50 -8.32 16.19
N VAL A 135 2.47 -7.54 16.65
CA VAL A 135 3.01 -7.63 18.03
C VAL A 135 1.96 -7.25 19.08
N LEU A 136 1.17 -6.20 18.82
CA LEU A 136 0.08 -5.78 19.70
C LEU A 136 -1.02 -6.83 19.77
N THR A 137 -1.38 -7.45 18.64
CA THR A 137 -2.34 -8.56 18.61
C THR A 137 -1.82 -9.78 19.35
N ALA A 138 -0.56 -10.16 19.18
CA ALA A 138 0.04 -11.25 19.94
C ALA A 138 0.00 -10.97 21.45
N SER A 139 0.32 -9.74 21.86
CA SER A 139 0.23 -9.30 23.27
C SER A 139 -1.18 -9.48 23.83
N ALA A 140 -2.19 -9.10 23.03
CA ALA A 140 -3.59 -9.21 23.40
C ALA A 140 -4.08 -10.67 23.50
N ILE A 141 -3.57 -11.57 22.67
CA ILE A 141 -3.88 -13.01 22.71
C ILE A 141 -3.21 -13.67 23.93
N LEU A 142 -1.96 -13.30 24.21
CA LEU A 142 -1.11 -13.96 25.21
C LEU A 142 -1.28 -13.38 26.62
N GLY A 143 -1.98 -12.24 26.76
CA GLY A 143 -2.20 -11.56 28.03
C GLY A 143 -0.92 -10.96 28.64
N ARG A 144 0.08 -10.63 27.82
CA ARG A 144 1.37 -10.08 28.27
C ARG A 144 1.95 -9.09 27.27
N ASN A 145 2.88 -8.25 27.71
CA ASN A 145 3.47 -7.21 26.86
C ASN A 145 4.63 -7.78 26.02
N GLU A 146 4.35 -8.17 24.76
CA GLU A 146 5.36 -8.73 23.85
C GLU A 146 6.42 -7.70 23.44
N ILE A 147 6.07 -6.41 23.36
CA ILE A 147 7.05 -5.36 23.05
C ILE A 147 8.16 -5.35 24.10
N LYS A 148 7.78 -5.41 25.39
CA LYS A 148 8.73 -5.46 26.51
C LYS A 148 9.59 -6.71 26.44
N GLU A 149 9.01 -7.87 26.14
CA GLU A 149 9.77 -9.13 26.04
C GLU A 149 10.75 -9.14 24.87
N ILE A 150 10.36 -8.60 23.71
CA ILE A 150 11.24 -8.45 22.55
C ILE A 150 12.43 -7.56 22.90
N LEU A 151 12.17 -6.37 23.48
CA LEU A 151 13.23 -5.45 23.88
C LEU A 151 14.18 -6.07 24.90
N ARG A 152 13.65 -6.77 25.92
CA ARG A 152 14.45 -7.46 26.93
C ARG A 152 15.40 -8.49 26.30
N ARG A 153 14.94 -9.26 25.31
CA ARG A 153 15.75 -10.28 24.62
C ARG A 153 16.80 -9.66 23.72
N SER A 154 16.48 -8.55 23.04
CA SER A 154 17.46 -7.83 22.21
C SER A 154 18.60 -7.24 23.04
N SER A 155 18.31 -6.70 24.23
CA SER A 155 19.33 -6.17 25.13
C SER A 155 20.24 -7.23 25.75
N SER A 156 19.82 -8.50 25.79
CA SER A 156 20.64 -9.61 26.29
C SER A 156 21.56 -10.25 25.23
N VAL A 157 21.50 -9.78 23.98
CA VAL A 157 22.29 -10.30 22.85
C VAL A 157 23.41 -9.32 22.44
N THR A 158 23.47 -8.14 23.07
CA THR A 158 24.60 -7.19 23.03
C THR A 158 25.32 -7.20 24.36
#